data_AF-A0A6S7G687-F1
#
_entry.id   AF-A0A6S7G687-F1
#
_cell.length_a   1.000
_cell.length_b   1.000
_cell.length_c   1.000
_cell.angle_alpha   90.00
_cell.angle_beta   90.00
_cell.angle_gamma   90.00
#
_symmetry.space_group_name_H-M   'P 1'
#
loop_
_entity.id
_entity.type
_entity.pdbx_description
1 polymer ?
#
loop_
_entity_poly.entity_id
_entity_poly.type
_entity_poly.pdbx_seq_one_letter_code
_entity_poly.pdbx_strand_id
1 'polypeptide(L)'
;MTLASEAPVEYGHVLSYTKVYFGRLYGDLEGEFQKYVNNTGEVYGESEVTHNAEAFCHYTYERSEHQLMVVDIQGVDHNLFDPEVASSTLFYANDKTIFFCCGNLSTDAIDMFNLIKAVHVCNKFCHMLKLKEM
;
A
#
# COMPACT_ATOMS: atom_id res chain seq x y z
N MET A 1 3.47 11.43 10.53
CA MET A 1 2.53 10.62 11.34
C MET A 1 2.39 9.27 10.63
N THR A 2 2.36 8.14 11.34
CA THR A 2 2.38 6.79 10.74
C THR A 2 1.10 6.02 11.11
N LEU A 3 0.74 5.02 10.30
CA LEU A 3 -0.40 4.13 10.60
C LEU A 3 -0.28 3.57 12.02
N ALA A 4 0.90 3.09 12.41
CA ALA A 4 1.16 2.55 13.75
C ALA A 4 0.90 3.54 14.90
N SER A 5 1.00 4.85 14.65
CA SER A 5 0.71 5.88 15.65
C SER A 5 -0.76 6.31 15.69
N GLU A 6 -1.52 6.04 14.62
CA GLU A 6 -2.93 6.45 14.46
C GLU A 6 -3.90 5.27 14.69
N ALA A 7 -3.41 4.04 14.55
CA ALA A 7 -4.17 2.82 14.76
C ALA A 7 -4.66 2.72 16.22
N PRO A 8 -5.97 2.48 16.45
CA PRO A 8 -6.49 2.25 17.78
C PRO A 8 -6.04 0.89 18.35
N VAL A 9 -6.23 0.66 19.65
CA VAL A 9 -5.77 -0.59 20.30
C VAL A 9 -6.44 -1.82 19.68
N GLU A 10 -7.71 -1.71 19.33
CA GLU A 10 -8.50 -2.74 18.65
C GLU A 10 -8.06 -3.04 17.20
N TYR A 11 -7.16 -2.24 16.62
CA TYR A 11 -6.60 -2.48 15.28
C TYR A 11 -5.74 -3.75 15.23
N GLY A 12 -5.21 -4.17 16.38
CA GLY A 12 -4.35 -5.35 16.48
C GLY A 12 -2.97 -5.11 15.87
N HIS A 13 -2.49 -6.07 15.08
CA HIS A 13 -1.14 -6.03 14.51
C HIS A 13 -1.05 -5.06 13.33
N VAL A 14 -0.07 -4.16 13.37
CA VAL A 14 0.19 -3.21 12.29
C VAL A 14 1.24 -3.78 11.34
N LEU A 15 1.03 -3.53 10.05
CA LEU A 15 1.98 -3.89 9.00
C LEU A 15 3.33 -3.20 9.21
N SER A 16 4.41 -3.91 8.88
CA SER A 16 5.77 -3.38 9.00
C SER A 16 6.61 -3.72 7.77
N TYR A 17 7.36 -2.74 7.27
CA TYR A 17 8.30 -2.96 6.17
C TYR A 17 9.67 -3.33 6.72
N THR A 18 10.19 -4.47 6.28
CA THR A 18 11.54 -4.89 6.64
C THR A 18 12.56 -4.19 5.76
N LYS A 19 13.62 -3.64 6.37
CA LYS A 19 14.72 -3.04 5.62
C LYS A 19 15.53 -4.12 4.91
N VAL A 20 15.43 -4.15 3.58
CA VAL A 20 16.30 -4.98 2.74
C VAL A 20 17.52 -4.16 2.36
N TYR A 21 18.72 -4.71 2.59
CA TYR A 21 19.98 -4.09 2.20
C TYR A 21 20.58 -4.86 1.02
N PHE A 22 20.99 -4.12 -0.01
CA PHE A 22 21.62 -4.70 -1.21
C PHE A 22 22.86 -5.51 -0.81
N GLY A 23 22.79 -6.84 -0.91
CA GLY A 23 23.93 -7.75 -0.70
C GLY A 23 24.04 -8.47 0.65
N ARG A 24 23.08 -8.32 1.58
CA ARG A 24 23.01 -9.17 2.79
C ARG A 24 21.59 -9.69 2.99
N LEU A 25 21.42 -11.01 2.87
CA LEU A 25 20.23 -11.70 3.35
C LEU A 25 20.10 -11.41 4.85
N TYR A 26 19.06 -10.68 5.23
CA TYR A 26 18.54 -10.79 6.58
C TYR A 26 17.79 -12.13 6.65
N GLY A 27 17.92 -12.81 7.78
CA GLY A 27 17.62 -14.23 7.94
C GLY A 27 16.28 -14.69 7.36
N ASP A 28 16.16 -16.01 7.17
CA ASP A 28 14.97 -16.61 6.58
C ASP A 28 13.73 -16.21 7.39
N LEU A 29 12.74 -15.64 6.70
CA LEU A 29 11.42 -15.44 7.27
C LEU A 29 10.68 -16.75 7.15
N GLU A 30 10.32 -17.32 8.29
CA GLU A 30 9.47 -18.50 8.33
C GLU A 30 8.03 -18.10 8.00
N GLY A 31 7.47 -18.71 6.95
CA GLY A 31 6.09 -18.52 6.53
C GLY A 31 5.92 -18.58 5.02
N GLU A 32 4.67 -18.42 4.58
CA GLU A 32 4.33 -18.39 3.16
C GLU A 32 4.37 -16.95 2.65
N PHE A 33 5.09 -16.73 1.54
CA PHE A 33 5.07 -15.45 0.87
C PHE A 33 3.74 -15.29 0.13
N GLN A 34 3.04 -14.20 0.40
CA GLN A 34 1.77 -13.86 -0.21
C GLN A 34 1.79 -12.44 -0.76
N LYS A 35 1.27 -12.28 -1.98
CA LYS A 35 0.83 -10.97 -2.48
C LYS A 35 -0.58 -10.73 -1.95
N TYR A 36 -0.78 -9.62 -1.25
CA TYR A 36 -2.07 -9.25 -0.65
C TYR A 36 -2.85 -8.30 -1.54
N VAL A 37 -2.17 -7.30 -2.11
CA VAL A 37 -2.75 -6.32 -3.04
C VAL A 37 -1.74 -6.10 -4.17
N ASN A 38 -2.15 -6.19 -5.43
CA ASN A 38 -1.27 -5.91 -6.56
C ASN A 38 -1.25 -4.40 -6.90
N ASN A 39 -0.54 -4.03 -7.96
CA ASN A 39 -0.45 -2.64 -8.43
C ASN A 39 -1.66 -2.13 -9.22
N THR A 40 -2.68 -2.96 -9.45
CA THR A 40 -3.98 -2.54 -10.02
C THR A 40 -5.09 -2.42 -8.96
N GLY A 41 -4.76 -2.66 -7.69
CA GLY A 41 -5.70 -2.59 -6.56
C GLY A 41 -6.47 -3.89 -6.31
N GLU A 42 -6.13 -4.96 -7.05
CA GLU A 42 -6.75 -6.27 -6.89
C GLU A 42 -6.29 -6.94 -5.60
N VAL A 43 -7.25 -7.44 -4.82
CA VAL A 43 -7.03 -8.01 -3.48
C VAL A 43 -6.99 -9.54 -3.58
N TYR A 44 -5.97 -10.15 -2.97
CA TYR A 44 -5.72 -11.59 -3.01
C TYR A 44 -5.88 -12.21 -1.62
N GLY A 45 -6.98 -12.94 -1.44
CA GLY A 45 -7.35 -13.63 -0.21
C GLY A 45 -8.30 -12.83 0.68
N GLU A 46 -8.77 -13.46 1.76
CA GLU A 46 -9.74 -12.87 2.71
C GLU A 46 -9.20 -12.81 4.15
N SER A 47 -7.88 -12.92 4.31
CA SER A 47 -7.23 -12.93 5.62
C SER A 47 -7.31 -11.56 6.31
N GLU A 48 -7.10 -11.53 7.63
CA GLU A 48 -7.00 -10.24 8.34
C GLU A 48 -5.84 -9.39 7.82
N VAL A 49 -4.71 -10.01 7.48
CA VAL A 49 -3.54 -9.33 6.91
C VAL A 49 -3.89 -8.73 5.54
N THR A 50 -4.65 -9.46 4.73
CA THR A 50 -5.09 -8.98 3.41
C THR A 50 -5.98 -7.75 3.55
N HIS A 51 -6.98 -7.77 4.43
CA HIS A 51 -7.84 -6.61 4.66
C HIS A 51 -7.07 -5.42 5.28
N ASN A 52 -6.09 -5.68 6.14
CA ASN A 52 -5.20 -4.65 6.69
C ASN A 52 -4.31 -4.03 5.60
N ALA A 53 -3.79 -4.84 4.68
CA ALA A 53 -3.04 -4.37 3.51
C ALA A 53 -3.89 -3.49 2.59
N GLU A 54 -5.13 -3.89 2.31
CA GLU A 54 -6.08 -3.08 1.55
C GLU A 54 -6.37 -1.73 2.23
N ALA A 55 -6.64 -1.75 3.54
CA ALA A 55 -6.87 -0.53 4.32
C ALA A 55 -5.62 0.34 4.42
N PHE A 56 -4.42 -0.24 4.36
CA PHE A 56 -3.17 0.52 4.31
C PHE A 56 -3.01 1.28 2.98
N CYS A 57 -3.38 0.67 1.84
CA CYS A 57 -3.44 1.37 0.55
C CYS A 57 -4.33 2.64 0.68
N HIS A 58 -5.53 2.48 1.24
CA HIS A 58 -6.46 3.58 1.49
C HIS A 58 -5.95 4.63 2.48
N TYR A 59 -5.35 4.19 3.58
CA TYR A 59 -4.75 5.10 4.55
C TYR A 59 -3.71 6.01 3.88
N THR A 60 -2.85 5.46 3.02
CA THR A 60 -1.84 6.26 2.31
C THR A 60 -2.45 7.23 1.28
N TYR A 61 -3.55 6.85 0.63
CA TYR A 61 -4.35 7.74 -0.22
C TYR A 61 -4.84 8.97 0.55
N GLU A 62 -5.52 8.76 1.67
CA GLU A 62 -6.07 9.85 2.48
C GLU A 62 -4.96 10.72 3.08
N ARG A 63 -3.88 10.09 3.57
CA ARG A 63 -2.80 10.81 4.27
C ARG A 63 -1.91 11.62 3.34
N SER A 64 -1.87 11.26 2.05
CA SER A 64 -1.15 12.00 1.02
C SER A 64 -1.98 13.11 0.37
N GLU A 65 -3.15 13.45 0.92
CA GLU A 65 -4.10 14.39 0.32
C GLU A 65 -4.47 13.96 -1.12
N HIS A 66 -4.73 12.67 -1.28
CA HIS A 66 -5.18 12.05 -2.52
C HIS A 66 -4.16 12.09 -3.66
N GLN A 67 -2.88 12.27 -3.34
CA GLN A 67 -1.81 12.36 -4.35
C GLN A 67 -1.08 11.03 -4.58
N LEU A 68 -0.99 10.17 -3.57
CA LEU A 68 -0.17 8.96 -3.59
C LEU A 68 -0.90 7.78 -2.95
N MET A 69 -0.64 6.57 -3.44
CA MET A 69 -1.07 5.31 -2.82
C MET A 69 0.10 4.34 -2.77
N VAL A 70 0.33 3.70 -1.63
CA VAL A 70 1.25 2.57 -1.56
C VAL A 70 0.48 1.32 -1.97
N VAL A 71 1.00 0.59 -2.94
CA VAL A 71 0.40 -0.62 -3.54
C VAL A 71 1.47 -1.71 -3.70
N ASP A 72 1.11 -2.79 -4.40
CA ASP A 72 1.94 -4.00 -4.50
C ASP A 72 2.38 -4.55 -3.13
N ILE A 73 1.39 -4.66 -2.23
CA ILE A 73 1.61 -5.08 -0.85
C ILE A 73 1.81 -6.59 -0.80
N GLN A 74 3.02 -7.00 -0.43
CA GLN A 74 3.43 -8.41 -0.43
C GLN A 74 4.41 -8.72 0.70
N GLY A 75 4.36 -9.95 1.20
CA GLY A 75 5.31 -10.43 2.21
C GLY A 75 4.85 -11.67 2.96
N VAL A 76 5.29 -11.79 4.21
CA VAL A 76 5.02 -12.94 5.09
C VAL A 76 4.32 -12.41 6.34
N ASP A 77 3.05 -12.77 6.51
CA ASP A 77 2.16 -12.19 7.51
C ASP A 77 2.25 -10.65 7.52
N HIS A 78 2.54 -10.05 8.68
CA HIS A 78 2.62 -8.60 8.88
C HIS A 78 3.98 -7.98 8.48
N ASN A 79 4.90 -8.78 7.95
CA ASN A 79 6.20 -8.33 7.46
C ASN A 79 6.14 -8.17 5.95
N LEU A 80 6.28 -6.94 5.47
CA LEU A 80 6.13 -6.55 4.08
C LEU A 80 7.47 -6.21 3.42
N PHE A 81 7.51 -6.40 2.10
CA PHE A 81 8.67 -6.16 1.23
C PHE A 81 8.23 -5.43 -0.03
N ASP A 82 9.19 -4.78 -0.69
CA ASP A 82 9.10 -4.27 -2.06
C ASP A 82 7.76 -3.62 -2.44
N PRO A 83 7.36 -2.52 -1.76
CA PRO A 83 6.16 -1.80 -2.15
C PRO A 83 6.35 -1.03 -3.46
N GLU A 84 5.26 -0.81 -4.17
CA GLU A 84 5.16 0.19 -5.23
C GLU A 84 4.37 1.41 -4.75
N VAL A 85 4.58 2.57 -5.38
CA VAL A 85 3.80 3.79 -5.11
C VAL A 85 3.06 4.20 -6.39
N ALA A 86 1.74 4.30 -6.34
CA ALA A 86 0.95 4.91 -7.40
C ALA A 86 0.77 6.41 -7.12
N SER A 87 0.76 7.22 -8.17
CA SER A 87 0.64 8.69 -8.09
C SER A 87 -0.52 9.20 -8.94
N SER A 88 -1.21 10.23 -8.43
CA SER A 88 -2.27 10.95 -9.16
C SER A 88 -1.73 11.76 -10.34
N THR A 89 -0.42 12.02 -10.38
CA THR A 89 0.25 12.79 -11.43
C THR A 89 1.57 12.14 -11.85
N LEU A 90 1.92 12.26 -13.14
CA LEU A 90 3.17 11.73 -13.68
C LEU A 90 4.38 12.62 -13.40
N PHE A 91 4.17 13.93 -13.22
CA PHE A 91 5.25 14.92 -13.13
C PHE A 91 5.06 15.86 -11.94
N TYR A 92 6.15 16.22 -11.28
CA TYR A 92 6.22 17.33 -10.35
C TYR A 92 5.91 18.63 -11.08
N ALA A 93 4.96 19.40 -10.54
CA ALA A 93 4.45 20.63 -11.16
C ALA A 93 5.54 21.69 -11.42
N ASN A 94 6.64 21.64 -10.67
CA ASN A 94 7.63 22.72 -10.63
C ASN A 94 8.85 22.50 -11.54
N ASP A 95 9.22 21.25 -11.83
CA ASP A 95 10.46 20.95 -12.57
C ASP A 95 10.32 19.81 -13.59
N LYS A 96 9.11 19.27 -13.79
CA LYS A 96 8.83 18.12 -14.68
C LYS A 96 9.60 16.85 -14.30
N THR A 97 10.12 16.75 -13.08
CA THR A 97 10.65 15.48 -12.58
C THR A 97 9.50 14.49 -12.39
N ILE A 98 9.77 13.20 -12.58
CA ILE A 98 8.74 12.16 -12.44
C ILE A 98 8.52 11.92 -10.93
N PHE A 99 7.28 11.84 -10.48
CA PHE A 99 6.97 11.42 -9.11
C PHE A 99 7.51 10.00 -8.84
N PHE A 100 7.54 9.56 -7.57
CA PHE A 100 7.93 8.19 -7.24
C PHE A 100 7.19 7.18 -8.14
N CYS A 101 7.93 6.15 -8.59
CA CYS A 101 7.39 4.90 -9.13
C CYS A 101 6.71 4.97 -10.52
N CYS A 102 7.51 5.30 -11.52
CA CYS A 102 7.38 4.60 -12.81
C CYS A 102 7.92 3.17 -12.65
N GLY A 103 7.18 2.30 -11.94
CA GLY A 103 7.41 0.86 -12.04
C GLY A 103 7.24 0.39 -13.49
N ASN A 104 6.83 -0.86 -13.69
CA ASN A 104 6.69 -1.40 -15.06
C ASN A 104 5.58 -0.71 -15.90
N LEU A 105 4.85 0.28 -15.35
CA LEU A 105 3.59 0.83 -15.89
C LEU A 105 3.61 2.38 -16.05
N SER A 106 4.78 2.96 -16.29
CA SER A 106 5.00 4.42 -16.33
C SER A 106 4.02 5.26 -17.18
N THR A 107 3.43 4.71 -18.24
CA THR A 107 2.48 5.42 -19.12
C THR A 107 1.04 5.37 -18.62
N ASP A 108 0.71 4.38 -17.79
CA ASP A 108 -0.66 4.05 -17.39
C ASP A 108 -0.88 4.34 -15.89
N ALA A 109 0.10 4.96 -15.22
CA ALA A 109 0.11 5.12 -13.76
C ALA A 109 -1.11 5.87 -13.22
N ILE A 110 -1.61 6.89 -13.95
CA ILE A 110 -2.82 7.64 -13.57
C ILE A 110 -4.07 6.76 -13.72
N ASP A 111 -4.15 5.98 -14.79
CA ASP A 111 -5.29 5.08 -15.02
C ASP A 111 -5.32 3.99 -13.97
N MET A 112 -4.17 3.44 -13.59
CA MET A 112 -4.06 2.49 -12.48
C MET A 112 -4.44 3.13 -11.15
N PHE A 113 -3.99 4.36 -10.87
CA PHE A 113 -4.39 5.11 -9.69
C PHE A 113 -5.92 5.26 -9.60
N ASN A 114 -6.57 5.60 -10.72
CA ASN A 114 -8.03 5.68 -10.79
C ASN A 114 -8.71 4.31 -10.66
N LEU A 115 -8.12 3.27 -11.23
CA LEU A 115 -8.63 1.91 -11.15
C LEU A 115 -8.61 1.39 -9.71
N ILE A 116 -7.51 1.57 -8.98
CA ILE A 116 -7.37 1.19 -7.57
C ILE A 116 -8.51 1.80 -6.75
N LYS A 117 -8.79 3.09 -6.97
CA LYS A 117 -9.91 3.77 -6.30
C LYS A 117 -11.27 3.15 -6.65
N ALA A 118 -11.48 2.86 -7.93
CA ALA A 118 -12.77 2.35 -8.41
C ALA A 118 -13.09 0.94 -7.90
N VAL A 119 -12.07 0.13 -7.60
CA VAL A 119 -12.25 -1.27 -7.16
C VAL A 119 -12.19 -1.44 -5.64
N HIS A 120 -11.70 -0.45 -4.90
CA HIS A 120 -11.59 -0.53 -3.45
C HIS A 120 -12.97 -0.61 -2.79
N VAL A 121 -13.09 -1.49 -1.79
CA VAL A 121 -14.27 -1.55 -0.92
C VAL A 121 -13.81 -1.40 0.52
N CYS A 122 -14.31 -0.37 1.21
CA CYS A 122 -13.95 -0.14 2.60
C CYS A 122 -14.25 -1.37 3.46
N ASN A 123 -13.26 -1.78 4.24
CA ASN A 123 -13.36 -2.91 5.15
C ASN A 123 -13.26 -2.46 6.61
N LYS A 124 -13.31 -3.41 7.55
CA LYS A 124 -13.31 -3.12 9.00
C LYS A 124 -12.13 -2.26 9.44
N PHE A 125 -10.95 -2.41 8.83
CA PHE A 125 -9.75 -1.65 9.18
C PHE A 125 -9.85 -0.20 8.69
N CYS A 126 -10.41 0.03 7.49
CA CYS A 126 -10.70 1.39 7.00
C CYS A 126 -11.61 2.15 7.99
N HIS A 127 -12.65 1.46 8.49
CA HIS A 127 -13.58 2.04 9.46
C HIS A 127 -12.96 2.28 10.84
N MET A 128 -12.10 1.37 11.32
CA MET A 128 -11.34 1.57 12.57
C MET A 128 -10.43 2.81 12.50
N LEU A 129 -9.85 3.07 11.33
CA LEU A 129 -9.05 4.27 11.04
C LEU A 129 -9.87 5.51 10.74
N LYS A 130 -11.21 5.38 10.67
CA LYS A 130 -12.15 6.47 10.36
C LYS A 130 -11.84 7.14 9.00
N LEU A 131 -11.42 6.35 8.02
CA LEU A 131 -11.20 6.83 6.66
C LEU A 131 -12.54 7.14 6.00
N LYS A 132 -12.54 8.10 5.08
CA LYS A 132 -13.70 8.38 4.21
C LYS A 132 -13.79 7.30 3.13
N GLU A 133 -14.99 7.01 2.65
CA GLU A 133 -15.14 6.17 1.45
C GLU A 133 -14.29 6.71 0.30
N MET A 134 -13.60 5.81 -0.40
CA MET A 134 -12.65 6.13 -1.46
C MET A 134 -13.33 6.41 -2.80
#